data_AF-A0A1F3SM87-F1
#
_entry.id   AF-A0A1F3SM87-F1
#
_cell.length_a   1.000
_cell.length_b   1.000
_cell.length_c   1.000
_cell.angle_alpha   90.00
_cell.angle_beta   90.00
_cell.angle_gamma   90.00
#
_symmetry.space_group_name_H-M   'P 1'
#
loop_
_entity.id
_entity.type
_entity.pdbx_description
1 polymer ?
#
loop_
_entity_poly.entity_id
_entity_poly.type
_entity_poly.pdbx_seq_one_letter_code
_entity_poly.pdbx_strand_id
1 'polypeptide(L)'
;MYLYLMLFLLMPEPAHARTVVAIAERFLDEATRIGIVIGLIGFVYGAVGMTSGRPGAGETVTKAAIGILLMMGIKAVQALLHSMV
;
A
#
# COMPACT_ATOMS: atom_id res chain seq x y z
N MET A 1 -18.80 -25.53 -31.98
CA MET A 1 -19.82 -24.72 -31.28
C MET A 1 -19.76 -24.90 -29.76
N TYR A 2 -19.77 -26.12 -29.23
CA TYR A 2 -19.69 -26.39 -27.77
C TYR A 2 -18.42 -25.90 -27.07
N LEU A 3 -17.27 -25.87 -27.75
CA LEU A 3 -16.01 -25.37 -27.17
C LEU A 3 -16.03 -23.86 -26.86
N TYR A 4 -16.74 -23.08 -27.68
CA TYR A 4 -16.88 -21.63 -27.50
C TYR A 4 -17.74 -21.27 -26.29
N LEU A 5 -18.75 -22.10 -25.99
CA LEU A 5 -19.60 -21.96 -24.80
C LEU A 5 -18.83 -22.21 -23.50
N MET A 6 -17.92 -23.18 -23.47
CA MET A 6 -17.06 -23.41 -22.30
C MET A 6 -16.07 -22.27 -22.06
N LEU A 7 -15.50 -21.68 -23.12
CA LEU A 7 -14.62 -20.52 -23.00
C LEU A 7 -15.34 -19.27 -22.49
N PHE A 8 -16.62 -19.10 -22.85
CA PHE A 8 -17.46 -18.00 -22.35
C PHE A 8 -17.85 -18.17 -20.87
N LEU A 9 -18.00 -19.42 -20.42
CA LEU A 9 -18.26 -19.78 -19.02
C LEU A 9 -17.02 -19.67 -18.11
N LEU A 10 -15.82 -19.79 -18.69
CA LEU A 10 -14.55 -19.58 -17.99
C LEU A 10 -14.13 -18.11 -17.91
N MET A 11 -14.84 -17.21 -18.61
CA MET A 11 -14.58 -15.78 -18.52
C MET A 11 -15.03 -15.32 -17.12
N PRO A 12 -14.11 -14.85 -16.25
CA PRO A 12 -14.50 -14.36 -14.95
C PRO A 12 -15.50 -13.24 -15.16
N GLU A 13 -16.70 -13.40 -14.59
CA GLU A 13 -17.76 -12.41 -14.72
C GLU A 13 -17.17 -11.04 -14.33
N PRO A 14 -17.42 -9.98 -15.11
CA PRO A 14 -16.90 -8.64 -14.81
C PRO A 14 -17.32 -8.15 -13.41
N ALA A 15 -18.40 -8.72 -12.85
CA ALA A 15 -18.80 -8.53 -11.47
C ALA A 15 -17.74 -9.07 -10.47
N HIS A 16 -17.22 -10.28 -10.67
CA HIS A 16 -16.23 -10.89 -9.79
C HIS A 16 -14.89 -10.14 -9.79
N ALA A 17 -14.46 -9.68 -10.97
CA ALA A 17 -13.25 -8.86 -11.10
C ALA A 17 -13.39 -7.52 -10.36
N ARG A 18 -14.56 -6.87 -10.43
CA ARG A 18 -14.85 -5.64 -9.67
C ARG A 18 -14.84 -5.87 -8.17
N THR A 19 -15.36 -7.00 -7.69
CA THR A 19 -15.36 -7.31 -6.26
C THR A 19 -13.95 -7.51 -5.72
N VAL A 20 -13.10 -8.23 -6.47
CA VAL A 20 -11.70 -8.47 -6.07
C VAL A 20 -10.90 -7.17 -6.05
N VAL A 21 -11.09 -6.29 -7.04
CA VAL A 21 -10.46 -4.96 -7.07
C VAL A 21 -10.91 -4.11 -5.89
N ALA A 22 -12.22 -4.05 -5.60
CA ALA A 22 -12.74 -3.28 -4.46
C ALA A 22 -12.21 -3.80 -3.10
N ILE A 23 -12.03 -5.12 -2.97
CA ILE A 23 -11.40 -5.71 -1.78
C ILE A 23 -9.93 -5.30 -1.71
N ALA A 24 -9.18 -5.41 -2.81
CA ALA A 24 -7.77 -5.03 -2.87
C ALA A 24 -7.56 -3.54 -2.54
N GLU A 25 -8.42 -2.65 -3.03
CA GLU A 25 -8.41 -1.23 -2.71
C GLU A 25 -8.62 -0.97 -1.20
N ARG A 26 -9.62 -1.62 -0.59
CA ARG A 26 -9.86 -1.49 0.86
C ARG A 26 -8.68 -2.00 1.68
N PHE A 27 -8.10 -3.14 1.29
CA PHE A 27 -6.90 -3.66 1.95
C PHE A 27 -5.71 -2.72 1.80
N LEU A 28 -5.51 -2.15 0.62
CA LEU A 28 -4.44 -1.19 0.36
C LEU A 28 -4.60 0.06 1.23
N ASP A 29 -5.82 0.56 1.36
CA ASP A 29 -6.16 1.71 2.21
C ASP A 29 -5.81 1.47 3.68
N GLU A 30 -6.23 0.32 4.23
CA GLU A 30 -5.94 -0.07 5.60
C GLU A 30 -4.44 -0.31 5.82
N ALA A 31 -3.79 -1.04 4.91
CA ALA A 31 -2.36 -1.34 4.99
C ALA A 31 -1.50 -0.07 4.90
N THR A 32 -1.88 0.88 4.04
CA THR A 32 -1.20 2.18 3.95
C THR A 32 -1.35 2.95 5.25
N ARG A 33 -2.56 3.00 5.83
CA ARG A 33 -2.81 3.69 7.10
C ARG A 33 -1.97 3.10 8.23
N ILE A 34 -1.96 1.78 8.37
CA ILE A 34 -1.15 1.07 9.37
C ILE A 34 0.34 1.32 9.12
N GLY A 35 0.79 1.24 7.87
CA GLY A 35 2.17 1.50 7.47
C GLY A 35 2.66 2.89 7.84
N ILE A 36 1.84 3.93 7.61
CA ILE A 36 2.15 5.31 8.00
C ILE A 36 2.26 5.43 9.52
N VAL A 37 1.33 4.84 10.29
CA VAL A 37 1.37 4.87 11.76
C VAL A 37 2.65 4.22 12.29
N ILE A 38 3.02 3.05 11.77
CA ILE A 38 4.26 2.36 12.14
C ILE A 38 5.48 3.22 11.78
N GLY A 39 5.47 3.85 10.60
CA GLY A 39 6.50 4.79 10.17
C GLY A 39 6.65 5.97 11.15
N LEU A 40 5.55 6.58 11.57
CA LEU A 40 5.57 7.69 12.54
C LEU A 40 6.13 7.26 13.89
N ILE A 41 5.77 6.07 14.38
CA ILE A 41 6.33 5.50 15.61
C ILE A 41 7.85 5.32 15.47
N GLY A 42 8.30 4.74 14.35
CA GLY A 42 9.73 4.58 14.05
C GLY A 42 10.47 5.91 13.97
N PHE A 43 9.82 6.94 13.43
CA PHE A 43 10.37 8.30 13.32
C PHE A 43 10.56 8.94 14.70
N VAL A 44 9.54 8.88 15.57
CA VAL A 44 9.62 9.39 16.95
C VAL A 44 10.67 8.63 17.75
N TYR A 45 10.67 7.29 17.65
CA TYR A 45 11.64 6.44 18.33
C TYR A 45 13.08 6.74 17.88
N GLY A 46 13.29 6.90 16.57
CA GLY A 46 14.57 7.30 16.01
C GLY A 46 15.00 8.69 16.48
N ALA A 47 14.09 9.67 16.52
CA ALA A 47 14.38 11.02 16.99
C ALA A 47 14.79 11.03 18.47
N VAL A 48 14.09 10.30 19.34
CA VAL A 48 14.49 10.12 20.75
C VAL A 48 15.87 9.45 20.84
N GLY A 49 16.12 8.44 20.01
CA GLY A 49 17.43 7.79 19.88
C GLY A 49 18.54 8.78 19.49
N MET A 50 18.26 9.74 18.61
CA MET A 50 19.23 10.77 18.21
C MET A 50 19.54 11.72 19.37
N THR A 51 18.51 12.17 20.10
CA THR A 51 18.71 13.06 21.27
C THR A 51 19.46 12.39 22.42
N SER A 52 19.36 11.07 22.54
CA SER A 52 20.09 10.28 23.55
C SER A 52 21.47 9.82 23.09
N GLY A 53 21.92 10.22 21.88
CA GLY A 53 23.24 9.85 21.36
C GLY A 53 23.36 8.38 20.95
N ARG A 54 22.24 7.68 20.72
CA ARG A 54 22.25 6.27 20.37
C ARG A 54 22.82 6.06 18.96
N PRO A 55 23.87 5.23 18.79
CA PRO A 55 24.37 4.89 17.46
C PRO A 55 23.28 4.20 16.62
N GLY A 56 23.20 4.54 15.33
CA GLY A 56 22.18 4.01 14.41
C GLY A 56 20.79 4.65 14.50
N ALA A 57 20.58 5.64 15.38
CA ALA A 57 19.30 6.34 15.48
C ALA A 57 18.94 7.13 14.22
N GLY A 58 19.92 7.79 13.59
CA GLY A 58 19.71 8.50 12.32
C GLY A 58 19.28 7.57 11.18
N GLU A 59 19.85 6.36 11.11
CA GLU A 59 19.43 5.34 10.14
C GLU A 59 17.98 4.89 10.38
N THR A 60 17.57 4.80 11.65
CA THR A 60 16.20 4.43 12.03
C THR A 60 15.20 5.49 11.57
N VAL A 61 15.52 6.78 11.77
CA VAL A 61 14.70 7.91 11.27
C VAL A 61 14.60 7.88 9.75
N THR A 62 15.72 7.67 9.05
CA THR A 62 15.74 7.62 7.58
C THR A 62 14.91 6.45 7.05
N LYS A 63 15.04 5.26 7.63
CA LYS A 63 14.21 4.09 7.25
C LYS A 63 12.73 4.34 7.48
N ALA A 64 12.37 4.96 8.59
CA ALA A 64 11.00 5.36 8.89
C ALA A 64 10.47 6.37 7.85
N ALA A 65 11.26 7.38 7.50
CA ALA A 65 10.92 8.37 6.49
C ALA A 65 10.71 7.74 5.10
N ILE A 66 11.63 6.85 4.69
CA ILE A 66 11.50 6.10 3.42
C ILE A 66 10.22 5.27 3.41
N GLY A 67 9.90 4.59 4.51
CA GLY A 67 8.67 3.80 4.63
C GLY A 67 7.41 4.67 4.46
N ILE A 68 7.37 5.85 5.07
CA ILE A 68 6.24 6.80 4.92
C ILE A 68 6.14 7.28 3.47
N LEU A 69 7.26 7.67 2.85
CA LEU A 69 7.29 8.14 1.47
C LEU A 69 6.82 7.06 0.49
N LEU A 70 7.19 5.79 0.69
CA LEU A 70 6.71 4.68 -0.12
C LEU A 70 5.19 4.52 0.00
N MET A 71 4.64 4.57 1.21
CA MET A 71 3.19 4.50 1.42
C MET A 71 2.44 5.66 0.74
N MET A 72 3.00 6.87 0.80
CA MET A 72 2.45 8.03 0.07
C MET A 72 2.53 7.84 -1.45
N GLY A 73 3.63 7.29 -1.95
CA GLY A 73 3.81 6.99 -3.38
C GLY A 73 2.80 5.96 -3.88
N ILE A 74 2.53 4.90 -3.11
CA ILE A 74 1.49 3.90 -3.41
C ILE A 74 0.12 4.57 -3.56
N LYS A 75 -0.24 5.48 -2.65
CA LYS A 75 -1.49 6.24 -2.72
C LYS A 75 -1.56 7.19 -3.92
N ALA A 76 -0.44 7.83 -4.27
CA ALA A 76 -0.37 8.68 -5.45
C ALA A 76 -0.58 7.88 -6.75
N VAL A 77 0.03 6.70 -6.85
CA VAL A 77 -0.18 5.78 -7.98
C VAL A 77 -1.63 5.30 -8.04
N GLN A 78 -2.23 4.93 -6.91
CA GLN A 78 -3.65 4.58 -6.84
C GLN A 78 -4.53 5.73 -7.34
N ALA A 79 -4.30 6.96 -6.87
CA ALA A 79 -5.07 8.13 -7.31
C ALA A 79 -4.93 8.39 -8.82
N LEU A 80 -3.72 8.22 -9.37
CA LEU A 80 -3.49 8.33 -10.82
C LEU A 80 -4.25 7.25 -11.59
N LEU A 81 -4.22 6.00 -11.14
CA LEU A 81 -4.95 4.90 -11.79
C LEU A 81 -6.47 5.15 -11.81
N HIS A 82 -7.04 5.66 -10.71
CA HIS A 82 -8.45 6.03 -10.66
C HIS A 82 -8.80 7.24 -11.55
N SER A 83 -7.84 8.13 -11.83
CA SER A 83 -8.07 9.28 -12.72
C SER A 83 -8.03 8.95 -14.22
N MET A 84 -7.50 7.78 -14.57
CA MET A 84 -7.36 7.32 -15.97
C MET A 84 -8.53 6.44 -16.44
N VAL A 85 -9.43 6.06 -15.53
CA VAL A 85 -10.65 5.27 -15.77
C VAL A 85 -11.87 6.20 -15.77
#